data_AF-A0A562UQX0-F1
#
_entry.id   AF-A0A562UQX0-F1
#
_cell.length_a   1.000
_cell.length_b   1.000
_cell.length_c   1.000
_cell.angle_alpha   90.00
_cell.angle_beta   90.00
_cell.angle_gamma   90.00
#
_symmetry.space_group_name_H-M   'P 1'
#
loop_
_entity.id
_entity.type
_entity.pdbx_description
1 polymer ?
#
loop_
_entity_poly.entity_id
_entity_poly.type
_entity_poly.pdbx_seq_one_letter_code
_entity_poly.pdbx_strand_id
1 'polypeptide(L)'
;MTDYQGDFDVHITLWGRGVDGVAGFAARHGLKYVDIRLERGERPRQEMVTFTGSGTLRQVEERAREWSAKAAAENLHLDRVKIEAAPWNAGVPVTEAEAADDPPERYFEHHVKLLLPDDSVSRLIALADLVTPHHAHLSHNARRHRDDGGHERFVTQRCHRVGQETARGRLAALIETLRGTGHDILEVEEEYVVVDSKLRLDDGWIHDPAETDADGYTERHRAYEDQARTAPAGTPGYPATYRPVNAPGVTYRGVFDPALLHLSRAYRHGEPVFTDSATETAWRSTRRALMKHLLGLIAASPWSETVVLRGSVTLSAWLGNAAREPGDLDFVVVPDTLLVEDAGFLDDLTALVRRDPGPGTVVGDVAVEEIWAYERASGRRMVFPFRPEGLPEIAVQADFVFREPLPVPPEPLEIPGVDRPMLAATAPLSLAWKLLWLETDMHPQGKDLYDAVLLAEHTTAGPDLVRGVLARELGDSAADFTPRSVLQWDVDWANFVEEYPAVQGDRRSWLRRLAVALDHGWRGDAGHLTGHGLSGVRETAGR
;
A
#
# COMPACT_ATOMS: atom_id res chain seq x y z
N MET A 1 -25.56 -24.44 -28.40
CA MET A 1 -24.18 -23.98 -28.19
C MET A 1 -23.50 -23.96 -29.54
N THR A 2 -23.01 -22.80 -29.95
CA THR A 2 -22.16 -22.61 -31.13
C THR A 2 -20.96 -23.56 -31.04
N ASP A 3 -20.71 -24.33 -32.09
CA ASP A 3 -19.54 -25.20 -32.19
C ASP A 3 -18.39 -24.38 -32.80
N TYR A 4 -17.29 -24.20 -32.07
CA TYR A 4 -16.13 -23.45 -32.57
C TYR A 4 -15.12 -24.40 -33.19
N GLN A 5 -14.64 -24.04 -34.37
CA GLN A 5 -13.67 -24.84 -35.10
C GLN A 5 -12.59 -23.97 -35.75
N GLY A 6 -11.34 -24.40 -35.60
CA GLY A 6 -10.17 -23.76 -36.18
C GLY A 6 -8.97 -23.85 -35.25
N ASP A 7 -8.23 -22.75 -35.12
CA ASP A 7 -7.00 -22.64 -34.36
C ASP A 7 -7.25 -21.97 -33.00
N PHE A 8 -6.60 -22.47 -31.96
CA PHE A 8 -6.78 -22.01 -30.59
C PHE A 8 -5.44 -21.87 -29.89
N ASP A 9 -5.33 -20.83 -29.06
CA ASP A 9 -4.32 -20.71 -28.04
C ASP A 9 -4.93 -21.08 -26.68
N VAL A 10 -4.17 -21.82 -25.87
CA VAL A 10 -4.62 -22.33 -24.58
C VAL A 10 -3.64 -21.92 -23.51
N HIS A 11 -4.13 -21.23 -22.49
CA HIS A 11 -3.37 -20.83 -21.30
C HIS A 11 -3.92 -21.52 -20.07
N ILE A 12 -3.04 -22.23 -19.34
CA ILE A 12 -3.37 -22.88 -18.08
C ILE A 12 -2.56 -22.20 -16.98
N THR A 13 -3.24 -21.43 -16.13
CA THR A 13 -2.64 -20.79 -14.95
C THR A 13 -2.53 -21.81 -13.82
N LEU A 14 -1.31 -21.99 -13.33
CA LEU A 14 -0.95 -22.98 -12.32
C LEU A 14 -0.28 -22.29 -11.13
N TRP A 15 -0.38 -22.90 -9.95
CA TRP A 15 0.39 -22.51 -8.77
C TRP A 15 0.80 -23.76 -7.98
N GLY A 16 1.94 -23.72 -7.30
CA GLY A 16 2.38 -24.83 -6.44
C GLY A 16 3.88 -24.96 -6.35
N ARG A 17 4.34 -25.77 -5.38
CA ARG A 17 5.76 -26.07 -5.14
C ARG A 17 6.12 -27.47 -5.67
N GLY A 18 5.82 -27.71 -6.95
CA GLY A 18 6.34 -28.89 -7.66
C GLY A 18 7.87 -28.90 -7.67
N VAL A 19 8.48 -30.02 -8.07
CA VAL A 19 9.94 -30.26 -8.01
C VAL A 19 10.76 -29.07 -8.54
N ASP A 20 10.31 -28.46 -9.65
CA ASP A 20 10.95 -27.30 -10.30
C ASP A 20 9.95 -26.14 -10.57
N GLY A 21 8.82 -26.12 -9.86
CA GLY A 21 7.73 -25.16 -10.10
C GLY A 21 7.07 -25.25 -11.49
N VAL A 22 6.30 -24.23 -11.86
CA VAL A 22 5.55 -24.19 -13.14
C VAL A 22 6.50 -24.09 -14.34
N ALA A 23 7.56 -23.29 -14.24
CA ALA A 23 8.55 -23.12 -15.31
C ALA A 23 9.28 -24.43 -15.65
N GLY A 24 9.69 -25.20 -14.64
CA GLY A 24 10.34 -26.50 -14.88
C GLY A 24 9.38 -27.57 -15.41
N PHE A 25 8.11 -27.54 -14.99
CA PHE A 25 7.06 -28.37 -15.61
C PHE A 25 6.90 -28.03 -17.09
N ALA A 26 6.80 -26.75 -17.45
CA ALA A 26 6.69 -26.32 -18.84
C ALA A 26 7.87 -26.82 -19.69
N ALA A 27 9.10 -26.64 -19.19
CA ALA A 27 10.32 -27.05 -19.89
C ALA A 27 10.38 -28.57 -20.14
N ARG A 28 10.04 -29.39 -19.14
CA ARG A 28 10.07 -30.87 -19.27
C ARG A 28 9.03 -31.39 -20.26
N HIS A 29 7.90 -30.71 -20.38
CA HIS A 29 6.80 -31.12 -21.24
C HIS A 29 6.76 -30.38 -22.59
N GLY A 30 7.75 -29.53 -22.87
CA GLY A 30 7.85 -28.78 -24.13
C GLY A 30 6.76 -27.72 -24.31
N LEU A 31 6.21 -27.21 -23.21
CA LEU A 31 5.18 -26.15 -23.20
C LEU A 31 5.82 -24.77 -23.07
N LYS A 32 5.17 -23.74 -23.62
CA LYS A 32 5.61 -22.35 -23.47
C LYS A 32 5.26 -21.88 -22.06
N TYR A 33 6.23 -21.30 -21.34
CA TYR A 33 6.01 -20.67 -20.04
C TYR A 33 5.77 -19.16 -20.20
N VAL A 34 4.78 -18.64 -19.47
CA VAL A 34 4.45 -17.22 -19.41
C VAL A 34 4.24 -16.85 -17.95
N ASP A 35 4.90 -15.79 -17.48
CA ASP A 35 4.68 -15.19 -16.16
C ASP A 35 4.10 -13.78 -16.38
N ILE A 36 2.82 -13.61 -16.07
CA ILE A 36 2.14 -12.31 -16.14
C ILE A 36 1.99 -11.78 -14.73
N ARG A 37 2.34 -10.50 -14.54
CA ARG A 37 1.98 -9.75 -13.36
C ARG A 37 0.91 -8.73 -13.73
N LEU A 38 -0.26 -8.87 -13.11
CA LEU A 38 -1.34 -7.91 -13.23
C LEU A 38 -1.10 -6.72 -12.30
N GLU A 39 -1.70 -5.57 -12.64
CA GLU A 39 -1.67 -4.39 -11.77
C GLU A 39 -2.49 -4.63 -10.48
N ARG A 40 -3.56 -5.42 -10.56
CA ARG A 40 -4.49 -5.80 -9.47
C ARG A 40 -5.09 -7.18 -9.74
N GLY A 41 -5.63 -7.85 -8.72
CA GLY A 41 -6.34 -9.14 -8.84
C GLY A 41 -6.09 -10.07 -7.63
N GLU A 42 -6.95 -11.08 -7.43
CA GLU A 42 -6.83 -12.06 -6.31
C GLU A 42 -5.47 -12.79 -6.32
N ARG A 43 -4.89 -12.96 -7.52
CA ARG A 43 -3.56 -13.52 -7.77
C ARG A 43 -2.81 -12.62 -8.76
N PRO A 44 -2.08 -11.59 -8.28
CA PRO A 44 -1.39 -10.65 -9.17
C PRO A 44 -0.34 -11.32 -10.05
N ARG A 45 0.34 -12.37 -9.55
CA ARG A 45 1.27 -13.19 -10.33
C ARG A 45 0.56 -14.40 -10.90
N GLN A 46 0.59 -14.56 -12.21
CA GLN A 46 -0.04 -15.64 -12.95
C GLN A 46 1.01 -16.39 -13.75
N GLU A 47 1.43 -17.55 -13.22
CA GLU A 47 2.31 -18.48 -13.92
C GLU A 47 1.48 -19.39 -14.81
N MET A 48 1.76 -19.38 -16.11
CA MET A 48 0.98 -20.09 -17.11
C MET A 48 1.84 -21.02 -17.96
N VAL A 49 1.26 -22.16 -18.31
CA VAL A 49 1.72 -22.99 -19.43
C VAL A 49 0.81 -22.77 -20.62
N THR A 50 1.41 -22.63 -21.80
CA THR A 50 0.72 -22.29 -23.04
C THR A 50 1.01 -23.32 -24.12
N PHE A 51 -0.03 -23.70 -24.88
CA PHE A 51 0.09 -24.50 -26.09
C PHE A 51 -0.96 -24.11 -27.13
N THR A 52 -0.65 -24.35 -28.40
CA THR A 52 -1.58 -24.17 -29.52
C THR A 52 -2.35 -25.46 -29.80
N GLY A 53 -3.58 -25.35 -30.28
CA GLY A 53 -4.38 -26.47 -30.73
C GLY A 53 -5.21 -26.15 -31.96
N SER A 54 -5.49 -27.16 -32.78
CA SER A 54 -6.36 -27.05 -33.95
C SER A 54 -7.44 -28.12 -33.87
N GLY A 55 -8.66 -27.82 -34.30
CA GLY A 55 -9.77 -28.79 -34.31
C GLY A 55 -11.07 -28.18 -33.80
N THR A 56 -11.87 -28.96 -33.07
CA THR A 56 -13.07 -28.45 -32.40
C THR A 56 -12.75 -27.99 -30.98
N LEU A 57 -13.52 -27.04 -30.45
CA LEU A 57 -13.37 -26.57 -29.06
C LEU A 57 -13.35 -27.73 -28.05
N ARG A 58 -14.22 -28.73 -28.24
CA ARG A 58 -14.29 -29.91 -27.36
C ARG A 58 -12.96 -30.66 -27.28
N GLN A 59 -12.29 -30.85 -28.42
CA GLN A 59 -10.98 -31.53 -28.48
C GLN A 59 -9.90 -30.73 -27.76
N VAL A 60 -9.95 -29.41 -27.89
CA VAL A 60 -9.00 -28.51 -27.21
C VAL A 60 -9.25 -28.49 -25.69
N GLU A 61 -10.50 -28.45 -25.24
CA GLU A 61 -10.87 -28.57 -23.82
C GLU A 61 -10.44 -29.91 -23.21
N GLU A 62 -10.60 -31.01 -23.93
CA GLU A 62 -10.10 -32.34 -23.51
C GLU A 62 -8.59 -32.30 -23.28
N ARG A 63 -7.83 -31.70 -24.20
CA ARG A 63 -6.38 -31.58 -24.06
C ARG A 63 -5.96 -30.63 -22.93
N ALA A 64 -6.70 -29.55 -22.70
CA ALA A 64 -6.49 -28.67 -21.55
C ALA A 64 -6.72 -29.41 -20.22
N ARG A 65 -7.75 -30.27 -20.15
CA ARG A 65 -8.01 -31.15 -19.00
C ARG A 65 -6.89 -32.16 -18.78
N GLU A 66 -6.37 -32.78 -19.83
CA GLU A 66 -5.24 -33.70 -19.75
C GLU A 66 -3.98 -33.02 -19.16
N TRP A 67 -3.65 -31.82 -19.65
CA TRP A 67 -2.51 -31.06 -19.11
C TRP A 67 -2.72 -30.62 -17.67
N SER A 68 -3.94 -30.19 -17.33
CA SER A 68 -4.29 -29.83 -15.94
C SER A 68 -4.16 -31.04 -14.99
N ALA A 69 -4.57 -32.23 -15.43
CA ALA A 69 -4.42 -33.46 -14.66
C ALA A 69 -2.95 -33.88 -14.48
N LYS A 70 -2.13 -33.73 -15.54
CA LYS A 70 -0.68 -33.96 -15.45
C LYS A 70 -0.01 -33.01 -14.48
N ALA A 71 -0.34 -31.71 -14.53
CA ALA A 71 0.18 -30.71 -13.60
C ALA A 71 -0.20 -31.05 -12.15
N ALA A 72 -1.47 -31.43 -11.91
CA ALA A 72 -1.93 -31.81 -10.58
C ALA A 72 -1.19 -33.04 -10.02
N ALA A 73 -0.88 -34.03 -10.87
CA ALA A 73 -0.07 -35.20 -10.47
C ALA A 73 1.36 -34.84 -10.04
N GLU A 74 1.84 -33.65 -10.42
CA GLU A 74 3.16 -33.12 -10.07
C GLU A 74 3.08 -32.02 -8.99
N ASN A 75 1.97 -31.95 -8.24
CA ASN A 75 1.69 -30.96 -7.20
C ASN A 75 1.64 -29.50 -7.69
N LEU A 76 1.25 -29.30 -8.95
CA LEU A 76 0.89 -28.00 -9.49
C LEU A 76 -0.64 -27.91 -9.63
N HIS A 77 -1.24 -26.98 -8.90
CA HIS A 77 -2.69 -26.82 -8.82
C HIS A 77 -3.20 -25.85 -9.89
N LEU A 78 -4.33 -26.20 -10.50
CA LEU A 78 -5.03 -25.37 -11.48
C LEU A 78 -5.69 -24.17 -10.80
N ASP A 79 -5.51 -22.99 -11.38
CA ASP A 79 -6.27 -21.79 -11.02
C ASP A 79 -7.26 -21.38 -12.13
N ARG A 80 -6.80 -21.36 -13.39
CA ARG A 80 -7.58 -20.91 -14.56
C ARG A 80 -7.20 -21.65 -15.82
N VAL A 81 -8.19 -21.94 -16.67
CA VAL A 81 -8.01 -22.31 -18.07
C VAL A 81 -8.64 -21.22 -18.92
N LYS A 82 -7.86 -20.69 -19.87
CA LYS A 82 -8.30 -19.77 -20.90
C LYS A 82 -8.08 -20.43 -22.26
N ILE A 83 -9.11 -20.44 -23.11
CA ILE A 83 -9.04 -20.93 -24.49
C ILE A 83 -9.48 -19.80 -25.40
N GLU A 84 -8.59 -19.44 -26.32
CA GLU A 84 -8.69 -18.29 -27.21
C GLU A 84 -8.77 -18.81 -28.63
N ALA A 85 -9.88 -18.52 -29.30
CA ALA A 85 -10.06 -18.85 -30.70
C ALA A 85 -9.44 -17.76 -31.56
N ALA A 86 -8.74 -18.16 -32.62
CA ALA A 86 -8.30 -17.23 -33.64
C ALA A 86 -9.52 -16.49 -34.25
N PRO A 87 -9.37 -15.22 -34.65
CA PRO A 87 -10.50 -14.36 -35.01
C PRO A 87 -11.17 -14.80 -36.33
N TRP A 88 -10.53 -15.66 -37.11
CA TRP A 88 -11.07 -16.26 -38.34
C TRP A 88 -11.76 -17.62 -38.10
N ASN A 89 -11.80 -18.12 -36.86
CA ASN A 89 -12.43 -19.40 -36.57
C ASN A 89 -13.93 -19.39 -36.86
N ALA A 90 -14.45 -20.54 -37.29
CA ALA A 90 -15.89 -20.72 -37.41
C ALA A 90 -16.53 -20.61 -36.01
N GLY A 91 -17.63 -19.85 -35.93
CA GLY A 91 -18.37 -19.63 -34.69
C GLY A 91 -18.01 -18.34 -33.95
N VAL A 92 -16.92 -17.65 -34.31
CA VAL A 92 -16.60 -16.32 -33.77
C VAL A 92 -17.65 -15.31 -34.26
N PRO A 93 -18.28 -14.50 -33.37
CA PRO A 93 -19.37 -13.62 -33.75
C PRO A 93 -18.87 -12.45 -34.60
N VAL A 94 -19.48 -12.25 -35.76
CA VAL A 94 -19.19 -11.13 -36.65
C VAL A 94 -20.00 -9.91 -36.25
N THR A 95 -21.26 -10.11 -35.85
CA THR A 95 -22.22 -9.05 -35.50
C THR A 95 -22.56 -9.00 -34.01
N GLU A 96 -23.12 -7.88 -33.54
CA GLU A 96 -23.60 -7.72 -32.15
C GLU A 96 -24.72 -8.70 -31.82
N ALA A 97 -25.57 -9.03 -32.79
CA ALA A 97 -26.65 -9.99 -32.60
C ALA A 97 -26.10 -11.40 -32.31
N GLU A 98 -25.10 -11.84 -33.07
CA GLU A 98 -24.41 -13.12 -32.83
C GLU A 98 -23.66 -13.11 -31.50
N ALA A 99 -23.00 -12.00 -31.15
CA ALA A 99 -22.32 -11.86 -29.86
C ALA A 99 -23.30 -11.84 -28.67
N ALA A 100 -24.53 -11.36 -28.87
CA ALA A 100 -25.56 -11.34 -27.84
C ALA A 100 -26.16 -12.73 -27.56
N ASP A 101 -26.12 -13.63 -28.54
CA ASP A 101 -26.56 -15.02 -28.41
C ASP A 101 -25.50 -15.92 -27.73
N ASP A 102 -24.25 -15.44 -27.62
CA ASP A 102 -23.17 -16.11 -26.90
C ASP A 102 -23.25 -15.88 -25.38
N PRO A 103 -22.67 -16.79 -24.57
CA PRO A 103 -22.52 -16.58 -23.12
C PRO A 103 -21.80 -15.25 -22.80
N PRO A 104 -22.25 -14.51 -21.76
CA PRO A 104 -21.73 -13.17 -21.45
C PRO A 104 -20.24 -13.16 -21.04
N GLU A 105 -19.69 -14.32 -20.67
CA GLU A 105 -18.30 -14.51 -20.30
C GLU A 105 -17.34 -14.56 -21.51
N ARG A 106 -17.87 -14.59 -22.74
CA ARG A 106 -17.06 -14.57 -23.97
C ARG A 106 -16.84 -13.14 -24.45
N TYR A 107 -15.66 -12.90 -25.00
CA TYR A 107 -15.24 -11.56 -25.41
C TYR A 107 -14.11 -11.60 -26.42
N PHE A 108 -13.98 -10.54 -27.21
CA PHE A 108 -12.75 -10.29 -27.96
C PHE A 108 -11.68 -9.75 -27.01
N GLU A 109 -10.46 -10.26 -27.14
CA GLU A 109 -9.26 -9.74 -26.48
C GLU A 109 -8.25 -9.31 -27.53
N HIS A 110 -7.65 -8.14 -27.33
CA HIS A 110 -6.56 -7.64 -28.16
C HIS A 110 -5.32 -7.43 -27.31
N HIS A 111 -4.17 -7.89 -27.80
CA HIS A 111 -2.87 -7.62 -27.20
C HIS A 111 -2.04 -6.74 -28.11
N VAL A 112 -1.77 -5.51 -27.68
CA VAL A 112 -0.88 -4.59 -28.38
C VAL A 112 0.48 -4.60 -27.69
N LYS A 113 1.49 -5.16 -28.36
CA LYS A 113 2.86 -5.22 -27.85
C LYS A 113 3.61 -3.94 -28.19
N LEU A 114 4.01 -3.22 -27.17
CA LEU A 114 4.76 -1.97 -27.26
C LEU A 114 6.24 -2.19 -26.96
N LEU A 115 7.09 -1.47 -27.69
CA LEU A 115 8.47 -1.23 -27.29
C LEU A 115 8.54 0.10 -26.55
N LEU A 116 9.01 0.06 -25.30
CA LEU A 116 9.23 1.25 -24.49
C LEU A 116 10.74 1.48 -24.32
N PRO A 117 11.21 2.74 -24.35
CA PRO A 117 12.65 3.06 -24.30
C PRO A 117 13.27 2.82 -22.92
N ASP A 118 12.48 2.94 -21.86
CA ASP A 118 12.87 2.71 -20.48
C ASP A 118 11.60 2.44 -19.64
N ASP A 119 11.79 1.94 -18.43
CA ASP A 119 10.76 1.56 -17.47
C ASP A 119 10.42 2.65 -16.43
N SER A 120 10.64 3.93 -16.76
CA SER A 120 10.28 5.07 -15.89
C SER A 120 8.82 5.01 -15.46
N VAL A 121 8.60 5.16 -14.15
CA VAL A 121 7.26 5.11 -13.55
C VAL A 121 6.35 6.17 -14.13
N SER A 122 6.83 7.40 -14.32
CA SER A 122 6.03 8.49 -14.89
C SER A 122 5.53 8.17 -16.30
N ARG A 123 6.38 7.55 -17.14
CA ARG A 123 5.98 7.10 -18.48
C ARG A 123 4.92 6.00 -18.40
N LEU A 124 5.11 5.03 -17.51
CA LEU A 124 4.17 3.92 -17.36
C LEU A 124 2.81 4.41 -16.83
N ILE A 125 2.78 5.39 -15.93
CA ILE A 125 1.54 6.04 -15.47
C ILE A 125 0.86 6.78 -16.63
N ALA A 126 1.61 7.58 -17.39
CA ALA A 126 1.06 8.32 -18.52
C ALA A 126 0.51 7.38 -19.60
N LEU A 127 1.19 6.27 -19.88
CA LEU A 127 0.71 5.25 -20.81
C LEU A 127 -0.55 4.55 -20.28
N ALA A 128 -0.63 4.23 -18.99
CA ALA A 128 -1.84 3.65 -18.39
C ALA A 128 -3.04 4.61 -18.50
N ASP A 129 -2.83 5.91 -18.25
CA ASP A 129 -3.87 6.93 -18.41
C ASP A 129 -4.29 7.12 -19.87
N LEU A 130 -3.34 7.02 -20.80
CA LEU A 130 -3.59 7.13 -22.24
C LEU A 130 -4.51 6.01 -22.76
N VAL A 131 -4.35 4.79 -22.24
CA VAL A 131 -5.08 3.61 -22.74
C VAL A 131 -6.40 3.36 -22.01
N THR A 132 -6.56 3.90 -20.80
CA THR A 132 -7.77 3.73 -19.97
C THR A 132 -9.08 4.11 -20.70
N PRO A 133 -9.18 5.25 -21.44
CA PRO A 133 -10.38 5.61 -22.19
C PRO A 133 -10.76 4.62 -23.30
N HIS A 134 -9.84 3.75 -23.70
CA HIS A 134 -10.08 2.70 -24.69
C HIS A 134 -10.49 1.36 -24.05
N HIS A 135 -10.79 1.33 -22.74
CA HIS A 135 -11.02 0.10 -21.98
C HIS A 135 -9.86 -0.90 -22.14
N ALA A 136 -8.65 -0.35 -22.13
CA ALA A 136 -7.41 -1.09 -22.29
C ALA A 136 -6.49 -0.87 -21.09
N HIS A 137 -5.64 -1.85 -20.81
CA HIS A 137 -4.86 -1.90 -19.58
C HIS A 137 -3.41 -2.26 -19.87
N LEU A 138 -2.49 -1.53 -19.23
CA LEU A 138 -1.04 -1.76 -19.33
C LEU A 138 -0.60 -2.88 -18.37
N SER A 139 0.10 -3.88 -18.88
CA SER A 139 0.74 -4.94 -18.08
C SER A 139 1.70 -4.41 -17.00
N HIS A 140 1.74 -5.08 -15.83
CA HIS A 140 2.57 -4.63 -14.70
C HIS A 140 4.05 -4.98 -14.85
N ASN A 141 4.39 -6.17 -15.33
CA ASN A 141 5.76 -6.55 -15.65
C ASN A 141 6.10 -6.28 -17.13
N ALA A 142 7.38 -6.05 -17.41
CA ALA A 142 7.88 -6.14 -18.77
C ALA A 142 7.85 -7.61 -19.22
N ARG A 143 7.46 -7.87 -20.47
CA ARG A 143 7.53 -9.22 -21.05
C ARG A 143 8.96 -9.63 -21.35
N ARG A 144 9.79 -8.67 -21.75
CA ARG A 144 11.19 -8.85 -22.11
C ARG A 144 11.94 -7.53 -21.93
N HIS A 145 13.13 -7.59 -21.33
CA HIS A 145 14.10 -6.51 -21.37
C HIS A 145 15.08 -6.72 -22.51
N ARG A 146 15.54 -5.63 -23.13
CA ARG A 146 16.53 -5.63 -24.20
C ARG A 146 17.85 -5.09 -23.69
N ASP A 147 18.93 -5.46 -24.37
CA ASP A 147 20.30 -5.07 -24.01
C ASP A 147 20.54 -3.55 -24.13
N ASP A 148 19.72 -2.86 -24.92
CA ASP A 148 19.76 -1.41 -25.13
C ASP A 148 19.01 -0.60 -24.04
N GLY A 149 18.49 -1.27 -23.00
CA GLY A 149 17.69 -0.66 -21.93
C GLY A 149 16.20 -0.55 -22.25
N GLY A 150 15.80 -0.80 -23.50
CA GLY A 150 14.39 -0.87 -23.90
C GLY A 150 13.70 -2.11 -23.35
N HIS A 151 12.38 -2.10 -23.33
CA HIS A 151 11.61 -3.26 -22.88
C HIS A 151 10.25 -3.37 -23.55
N GLU A 152 9.72 -4.59 -23.57
CA GLU A 152 8.45 -4.92 -24.23
C GLU A 152 7.33 -5.00 -23.19
N ARG A 153 6.20 -4.33 -23.47
CA ARG A 153 4.98 -4.40 -22.63
C ARG A 153 3.74 -4.61 -23.47
N PHE A 154 2.74 -5.25 -22.86
CA PHE A 154 1.42 -5.37 -23.46
C PHE A 154 0.46 -4.32 -22.95
N VAL A 155 -0.34 -3.80 -23.87
CA VAL A 155 -1.63 -3.16 -23.60
C VAL A 155 -2.72 -4.15 -24.03
N THR A 156 -3.55 -4.56 -23.08
CA THR A 156 -4.63 -5.53 -23.33
C THR A 156 -5.99 -4.81 -23.35
N GLN A 157 -6.80 -5.04 -24.38
CA GLN A 157 -8.16 -4.50 -24.50
C GLN A 157 -9.17 -5.65 -24.55
N ARG A 158 -10.24 -5.57 -23.76
CA ARG A 158 -11.35 -6.54 -23.81
C ARG A 158 -12.62 -5.90 -24.32
N CYS A 159 -13.30 -6.62 -25.20
CA CYS A 159 -14.49 -6.18 -25.90
C CYS A 159 -15.61 -7.22 -25.68
N HIS A 160 -16.37 -7.04 -24.60
CA HIS A 160 -17.51 -7.89 -24.26
C HIS A 160 -18.75 -7.54 -25.10
N ARG A 161 -19.54 -8.56 -25.43
CA ARG A 161 -20.87 -8.44 -26.05
C ARG A 161 -20.92 -7.58 -27.33
N VAL A 162 -19.86 -7.63 -28.13
CA VAL A 162 -19.79 -6.95 -29.42
C VAL A 162 -19.35 -7.91 -30.51
N GLY A 163 -19.74 -7.65 -31.75
CA GLY A 163 -19.25 -8.39 -32.90
C GLY A 163 -17.81 -8.01 -33.28
N GLN A 164 -17.19 -8.82 -34.13
CA GLN A 164 -15.83 -8.62 -34.61
C GLN A 164 -15.62 -7.23 -35.24
N GLU A 165 -16.59 -6.70 -35.98
CA GLU A 165 -16.46 -5.39 -36.63
C GLU A 165 -16.27 -4.27 -35.61
N THR A 166 -17.11 -4.25 -34.57
CA THR A 166 -17.02 -3.29 -33.47
C THR A 166 -15.75 -3.49 -32.64
N ALA A 167 -15.35 -4.73 -32.36
CA ALA A 167 -14.10 -5.02 -31.66
C ALA A 167 -12.89 -4.46 -32.43
N ARG A 168 -12.79 -4.72 -33.74
CA ARG A 168 -11.74 -4.16 -34.60
C ARG A 168 -11.78 -2.64 -34.69
N GLY A 169 -12.96 -2.03 -34.72
CA GLY A 169 -13.09 -0.57 -34.66
C GLY A 169 -12.50 0.02 -33.38
N ARG A 170 -12.74 -0.61 -32.23
CA ARG A 170 -12.16 -0.21 -30.93
C ARG A 170 -10.64 -0.41 -30.88
N LEU A 171 -10.14 -1.50 -31.47
CA LEU A 171 -8.70 -1.74 -31.59
C LEU A 171 -8.02 -0.68 -32.47
N ALA A 172 -8.62 -0.35 -33.62
CA ALA A 172 -8.09 0.67 -34.52
C ALA A 172 -7.96 2.02 -33.83
N ALA A 173 -8.97 2.42 -33.03
CA ALA A 173 -8.93 3.65 -32.24
C ALA A 173 -7.80 3.63 -31.18
N LEU A 174 -7.58 2.49 -30.50
CA LEU A 174 -6.47 2.33 -29.55
C LEU A 174 -5.11 2.45 -30.25
N ILE A 175 -4.94 1.79 -31.40
CA ILE A 175 -3.71 1.84 -32.20
C ILE A 175 -3.43 3.26 -32.69
N GLU A 176 -4.45 3.98 -33.14
CA GLU A 176 -4.33 5.37 -33.57
C GLU A 176 -3.83 6.27 -32.44
N THR A 177 -4.42 6.15 -31.24
CA THR A 177 -3.97 6.89 -30.04
C THR A 177 -2.52 6.58 -29.67
N LEU A 178 -2.13 5.30 -29.67
CA LEU A 178 -0.76 4.88 -29.32
C LEU A 178 0.27 5.39 -30.33
N ARG A 179 -0.01 5.26 -31.64
CA ARG A 179 0.88 5.78 -32.69
C ARG A 179 0.92 7.31 -32.71
N GLY A 180 -0.23 7.96 -32.51
CA GLY A 180 -0.34 9.43 -32.46
C GLY A 180 0.45 10.07 -31.31
N THR A 181 0.76 9.29 -30.27
CA THR A 181 1.59 9.69 -29.12
C THR A 181 3.03 9.18 -29.21
N GLY A 182 3.42 8.56 -30.34
CA GLY A 182 4.80 8.15 -30.61
C GLY A 182 5.22 6.82 -29.99
N HIS A 183 4.28 5.94 -29.61
CA HIS A 183 4.62 4.61 -29.11
C HIS A 183 4.86 3.62 -30.26
N ASP A 184 5.96 2.87 -30.16
CA ASP A 184 6.32 1.84 -31.13
C ASP A 184 5.54 0.54 -30.87
N ILE A 185 4.65 0.19 -31.80
CA ILE A 185 3.90 -1.07 -31.77
C ILE A 185 4.69 -2.14 -32.54
N LEU A 186 5.11 -3.19 -31.84
CA LEU A 186 5.84 -4.31 -32.40
C LEU A 186 4.92 -5.35 -33.02
N GLU A 187 3.80 -5.63 -32.35
CA GLU A 187 2.89 -6.71 -32.70
C GLU A 187 1.48 -6.41 -32.14
N VAL A 188 0.47 -6.90 -32.86
CA VAL A 188 -0.94 -6.84 -32.45
C VAL A 188 -1.52 -8.23 -32.64
N GLU A 189 -2.07 -8.79 -31.57
CA GLU A 189 -2.80 -10.06 -31.59
C GLU A 189 -4.29 -9.77 -31.32
N GLU A 190 -5.17 -10.44 -32.06
CA GLU A 190 -6.62 -10.37 -31.95
C GLU A 190 -7.14 -11.78 -31.68
N GLU A 191 -7.93 -11.99 -30.64
CA GLU A 191 -8.43 -13.30 -30.25
C GLU A 191 -9.88 -13.21 -29.73
N TYR A 192 -10.60 -14.33 -29.79
CA TYR A 192 -11.94 -14.45 -29.18
C TYR A 192 -11.90 -15.49 -28.06
N VAL A 193 -12.07 -15.05 -26.82
CA VAL A 193 -12.02 -15.91 -25.64
C VAL A 193 -13.31 -16.72 -25.56
N VAL A 194 -13.21 -18.02 -25.85
CA VAL A 194 -14.35 -18.95 -25.88
C VAL A 194 -14.55 -19.71 -24.57
N VAL A 195 -13.48 -19.84 -23.77
CA VAL A 195 -13.49 -20.40 -22.42
C VAL A 195 -12.61 -19.55 -21.52
N ASP A 196 -13.15 -19.14 -20.38
CA ASP A 196 -12.41 -18.52 -19.29
C ASP A 196 -12.96 -19.05 -17.96
N SER A 197 -12.27 -20.03 -17.37
CA SER A 197 -12.81 -20.77 -16.22
C SER A 197 -12.85 -19.98 -14.91
N LYS A 198 -12.22 -18.80 -14.86
CA LYS A 198 -12.10 -18.02 -13.63
C LYS A 198 -11.88 -16.52 -13.92
N LEU A 199 -12.87 -15.89 -14.55
CA LEU A 199 -12.85 -14.47 -14.93
C LEU A 199 -12.51 -13.53 -13.74
N ARG A 200 -12.99 -13.87 -12.54
CA ARG A 200 -12.75 -13.11 -11.29
C ARG A 200 -11.29 -12.92 -10.91
N LEU A 201 -10.35 -13.69 -11.49
CA LEU A 201 -8.91 -13.45 -11.26
C LEU A 201 -8.47 -12.07 -11.76
N ASP A 202 -9.25 -11.47 -12.66
CA ASP A 202 -8.98 -10.16 -13.25
C ASP A 202 -9.85 -9.03 -12.64
N ASP A 203 -10.60 -9.32 -11.56
CA ASP A 203 -11.45 -8.33 -10.87
C ASP A 203 -10.59 -7.17 -10.33
N GLY A 204 -11.06 -5.93 -10.53
CA GLY A 204 -10.33 -4.71 -10.19
C GLY A 204 -9.22 -4.32 -11.18
N TRP A 205 -8.88 -5.18 -12.15
CA TRP A 205 -8.06 -4.83 -13.32
C TRP A 205 -8.92 -4.42 -14.52
N ILE A 206 -10.12 -5.00 -14.69
CA ILE A 206 -10.93 -4.88 -15.91
C ILE A 206 -12.34 -4.33 -15.68
N HIS A 207 -12.95 -4.69 -14.55
CA HIS A 207 -14.18 -4.09 -14.09
C HIS A 207 -13.82 -3.05 -13.04
N ASP A 208 -14.20 -1.79 -13.27
CA ASP A 208 -14.37 -0.86 -12.15
C ASP A 208 -15.31 -1.58 -11.18
N PRO A 209 -14.94 -1.75 -9.90
CA PRO A 209 -15.80 -2.42 -8.94
C PRO A 209 -17.17 -1.77 -9.06
N ALA A 210 -18.14 -2.54 -9.56
CA ALA A 210 -19.52 -2.11 -9.66
C ALA A 210 -19.89 -1.59 -8.29
N GLU A 211 -20.21 -0.29 -8.19
CA GLU A 211 -20.66 0.47 -7.02
C GLU A 211 -21.04 -0.43 -5.85
N THR A 212 -20.03 -1.02 -5.22
CA THR A 212 -20.10 -1.38 -3.82
C THR A 212 -19.87 -0.04 -3.19
N ASP A 213 -20.93 0.51 -2.59
CA ASP A 213 -20.89 1.68 -1.70
C ASP A 213 -19.48 1.78 -1.13
N ALA A 214 -18.81 2.93 -1.33
CA ALA A 214 -17.36 3.13 -1.24
C ALA A 214 -16.62 2.60 0.01
N ASP A 215 -17.33 1.97 0.96
CA ASP A 215 -16.80 1.39 2.18
C ASP A 215 -17.14 -0.11 2.38
N GLY A 216 -17.95 -0.77 1.53
CA GLY A 216 -18.31 -2.20 1.70
C GLY A 216 -19.03 -2.56 3.02
N TYR A 217 -19.35 -1.57 3.85
CA TYR A 217 -19.91 -1.77 5.18
C TYR A 217 -21.43 -1.70 5.17
N THR A 218 -22.07 -2.80 5.59
CA THR A 218 -23.51 -2.79 5.92
C THR A 218 -23.81 -1.73 7.01
N GLU A 219 -25.02 -1.15 7.03
CA GLU A 219 -25.45 -0.24 8.12
C GLU A 219 -25.22 -0.83 9.53
N ARG A 220 -25.37 -2.15 9.65
CA ARG A 220 -25.10 -2.89 10.88
C ARG A 220 -23.62 -2.86 11.28
N HIS A 221 -22.71 -2.88 10.31
CA HIS A 221 -21.28 -2.75 10.56
C HIS A 221 -20.94 -1.33 11.03
N ARG A 222 -21.47 -0.30 10.35
CA ARG A 222 -21.28 1.11 10.76
C ARG A 222 -21.78 1.37 12.18
N ALA A 223 -22.96 0.84 12.55
CA ALA A 223 -23.49 0.98 13.90
C ALA A 223 -22.63 0.27 14.96
N TYR A 224 -22.09 -0.91 14.62
CA TYR A 224 -21.16 -1.63 15.49
C TYR A 224 -19.84 -0.88 15.68
N GLU A 225 -19.28 -0.33 14.60
CA GLU A 225 -18.06 0.49 14.67
C GLU A 225 -18.28 1.76 15.46
N ASP A 226 -19.38 2.49 15.25
CA ASP A 226 -19.66 3.71 16.01
C ASP A 226 -19.80 3.42 17.52
N GLN A 227 -20.44 2.29 17.88
CA GLN A 227 -20.49 1.82 19.26
C GLN A 227 -19.10 1.47 19.80
N ALA A 228 -18.25 0.82 19.01
CA ALA A 228 -16.90 0.47 19.43
C ALA A 228 -16.04 1.72 19.64
N ARG A 229 -16.10 2.66 18.70
CA ARG A 229 -15.34 3.93 18.74
C ARG A 229 -15.82 4.87 19.84
N THR A 230 -16.98 4.66 20.44
CA THR A 230 -17.51 5.50 21.54
C THR A 230 -17.56 4.78 22.89
N ALA A 231 -16.93 3.61 23.00
CA ALA A 231 -16.91 2.84 24.24
C ALA A 231 -16.28 3.64 25.39
N PRO A 232 -16.80 3.53 26.63
CA PRO A 232 -16.20 4.18 27.80
C PRO A 232 -14.88 3.52 28.21
N ALA A 233 -14.03 4.27 28.94
CA ALA A 233 -12.80 3.73 29.52
C ALA A 233 -13.09 2.53 30.44
N GLY A 234 -12.24 1.49 30.37
CA GLY A 234 -12.41 0.26 31.16
C GLY A 234 -13.44 -0.73 30.61
N THR A 235 -13.97 -0.51 29.39
CA THR A 235 -14.85 -1.48 28.72
C THR A 235 -14.09 -2.81 28.50
N PRO A 236 -14.68 -3.97 28.83
CA PRO A 236 -14.03 -5.26 28.63
C PRO A 236 -13.56 -5.47 27.18
N GLY A 237 -12.33 -5.94 27.03
CA GLY A 237 -11.71 -6.25 25.75
C GLY A 237 -10.90 -5.10 25.13
N TYR A 238 -11.03 -3.86 25.62
CA TYR A 238 -10.19 -2.70 25.27
C TYR A 238 -8.88 -2.71 26.08
N PRO A 239 -7.79 -2.13 25.55
CA PRO A 239 -6.53 -2.02 26.28
C PRO A 239 -6.64 -1.07 27.48
N ALA A 240 -5.76 -1.25 28.47
CA ALA A 240 -5.66 -0.37 29.64
C ALA A 240 -5.24 1.07 29.27
N THR A 241 -4.63 1.22 28.09
CA THR A 241 -4.22 2.48 27.47
C THR A 241 -5.36 3.20 26.73
N TYR A 242 -6.53 2.56 26.53
CA TYR A 242 -7.71 3.20 25.98
C TYR A 242 -8.40 4.09 27.03
N ARG A 243 -8.14 5.40 26.94
CA ARG A 243 -8.60 6.41 27.92
C ARG A 243 -9.34 7.58 27.26
N PRO A 244 -10.58 7.38 26.76
CA PRO A 244 -11.41 8.48 26.31
C PRO A 244 -11.70 9.46 27.46
N VAL A 245 -11.42 10.75 27.26
CA VAL A 245 -11.70 11.78 28.26
C VAL A 245 -13.15 12.23 28.14
N ASN A 246 -13.93 12.09 29.22
CA ASN A 246 -15.29 12.60 29.25
C ASN A 246 -15.30 14.02 29.83
N ALA A 247 -15.34 15.03 28.95
CA ALA A 247 -15.44 16.44 29.33
C ALA A 247 -16.57 17.15 28.55
N PRO A 248 -17.30 18.10 29.15
CA PRO A 248 -18.31 18.88 28.43
C PRO A 248 -17.72 19.57 27.20
N GLY A 249 -18.37 19.43 26.04
CA GLY A 249 -17.93 20.05 24.79
C GLY A 249 -16.71 19.38 24.12
N VAL A 250 -16.31 18.20 24.60
CA VAL A 250 -15.25 17.38 23.98
C VAL A 250 -15.83 16.02 23.62
N THR A 251 -15.68 15.62 22.36
CA THR A 251 -16.01 14.28 21.90
C THR A 251 -14.74 13.55 21.46
N TYR A 252 -14.72 12.25 21.70
CA TYR A 252 -13.64 11.36 21.29
C TYR A 252 -14.20 10.20 20.49
N ARG A 253 -13.40 9.77 19.52
CA ARG A 253 -13.62 8.51 18.81
C ARG A 253 -12.38 7.64 18.93
N GLY A 254 -12.56 6.40 19.34
CA GLY A 254 -11.55 5.37 19.28
C GLY A 254 -11.08 5.20 17.84
N VAL A 255 -9.77 4.97 17.69
CA VAL A 255 -9.14 4.71 16.40
C VAL A 255 -8.61 3.28 16.46
N PHE A 256 -8.96 2.48 15.45
CA PHE A 256 -8.41 1.14 15.32
C PHE A 256 -6.88 1.21 15.23
N ASP A 257 -6.21 0.34 15.97
CA ASP A 257 -4.76 0.29 16.05
C ASP A 257 -4.28 -1.15 15.82
N PRO A 258 -3.67 -1.45 14.66
CA PRO A 258 -3.14 -2.78 14.35
C PRO A 258 -2.17 -3.31 15.42
N ALA A 259 -1.45 -2.43 16.13
CA ALA A 259 -0.50 -2.85 17.16
C ALA A 259 -1.16 -3.54 18.37
N LEU A 260 -2.49 -3.45 18.48
CA LEU A 260 -3.30 -4.01 19.55
C LEU A 260 -4.16 -5.20 19.09
N LEU A 261 -3.92 -5.77 17.90
CA LEU A 261 -4.72 -6.87 17.31
C LEU A 261 -4.80 -8.15 18.15
N HIS A 262 -3.85 -8.36 19.06
CA HIS A 262 -3.89 -9.45 20.03
C HIS A 262 -5.02 -9.28 21.08
N LEU A 263 -5.62 -8.09 21.17
CA LEU A 263 -6.78 -7.78 21.99
C LEU A 263 -8.07 -7.81 21.15
N SER A 264 -9.17 -8.27 21.76
CA SER A 264 -10.48 -8.32 21.10
C SER A 264 -11.02 -6.97 20.64
N ARG A 265 -10.56 -5.87 21.24
CA ARG A 265 -10.92 -4.48 20.88
C ARG A 265 -9.63 -3.66 20.72
N ALA A 266 -8.99 -3.81 19.57
CA ALA A 266 -7.77 -3.14 19.18
C ALA A 266 -7.99 -1.65 18.87
N TYR A 267 -8.34 -0.86 19.89
CA TYR A 267 -8.60 0.57 19.77
C TYR A 267 -7.67 1.37 20.67
N ARG A 268 -7.04 2.39 20.10
CA ARG A 268 -6.37 3.46 20.84
C ARG A 268 -7.29 4.67 20.99
N HIS A 269 -6.84 5.59 21.83
CA HIS A 269 -7.48 6.90 21.94
C HIS A 269 -7.23 7.72 20.65
N GLY A 270 -8.28 8.26 20.04
CA GLY A 270 -8.19 9.17 18.90
C GLY A 270 -8.09 10.64 19.30
N GLU A 271 -7.94 11.50 18.30
CA GLU A 271 -7.89 12.96 18.49
C GLU A 271 -9.24 13.50 19.01
N PRO A 272 -9.23 14.39 20.04
CA PRO A 272 -10.44 15.04 20.50
C PRO A 272 -10.99 16.02 19.46
N VAL A 273 -12.32 16.09 19.41
CA VAL A 273 -13.05 17.18 18.74
C VAL A 273 -13.65 18.08 19.80
N PHE A 274 -13.37 19.38 19.71
CA PHE A 274 -13.86 20.38 20.65
C PHE A 274 -14.97 21.21 20.00
N THR A 275 -15.98 21.57 20.79
CA THR A 275 -16.98 22.56 20.36
C THR A 275 -16.46 24.00 20.43
N ASP A 276 -15.41 24.24 21.23
CA ASP A 276 -14.78 25.55 21.40
C ASP A 276 -13.37 25.59 20.82
N SER A 277 -13.17 26.42 19.79
CA SER A 277 -11.89 26.57 19.07
C SER A 277 -10.75 27.12 19.94
N ALA A 278 -11.05 27.94 20.96
CA ALA A 278 -10.03 28.48 21.86
C ALA A 278 -9.48 27.39 22.78
N THR A 279 -10.38 26.59 23.37
CA THR A 279 -10.03 25.39 24.14
C THR A 279 -9.26 24.39 23.30
N GLU A 280 -9.67 24.13 22.05
CA GLU A 280 -8.93 23.25 21.14
C GLU A 280 -7.50 23.73 20.93
N THR A 281 -7.33 25.01 20.60
CA THR A 281 -6.01 25.60 20.33
C THR A 281 -5.10 25.51 21.55
N ALA A 282 -5.63 25.83 22.73
CA ALA A 282 -4.91 25.73 24.00
C ALA A 282 -4.55 24.28 24.35
N TRP A 283 -5.48 23.34 24.15
CA TRP A 283 -5.27 21.92 24.39
C TRP A 283 -4.20 21.35 23.47
N ARG A 284 -4.28 21.60 22.15
CA ARG A 284 -3.27 21.13 21.17
C ARG A 284 -1.90 21.74 21.47
N SER A 285 -1.83 23.03 21.80
CA SER A 285 -0.58 23.69 22.18
C SER A 285 0.03 23.08 23.45
N THR A 286 -0.79 22.79 24.45
CA THR A 286 -0.34 22.18 25.71
C THR A 286 0.13 20.74 25.50
N ARG A 287 -0.59 19.95 24.67
CA ARG A 287 -0.18 18.60 24.28
C ARG A 287 1.19 18.59 23.60
N ARG A 288 1.42 19.50 22.64
CA ARG A 288 2.74 19.66 22.01
C ARG A 288 3.83 20.01 23.01
N ALA A 289 3.53 20.87 23.99
CA ALA A 289 4.47 21.22 25.05
C ALA A 289 4.79 20.03 25.96
N LEU A 290 3.79 19.21 26.33
CA LEU A 290 3.98 17.98 27.11
C LEU A 290 4.81 16.94 26.34
N MET A 291 4.54 16.73 25.06
CA MET A 291 5.32 15.82 24.21
C MET A 291 6.79 16.27 24.13
N LYS A 292 7.04 17.56 23.89
CA LYS A 292 8.41 18.13 23.88
C LYS A 292 9.10 18.01 25.23
N HIS A 293 8.37 18.23 26.32
CA HIS A 293 8.91 18.07 27.67
C HIS A 293 9.34 16.63 27.93
N LEU A 294 8.50 15.65 27.56
CA LEU A 294 8.84 14.24 27.68
C LEU A 294 10.08 13.86 26.86
N LEU A 295 10.20 14.36 25.63
CA LEU A 295 11.40 14.21 24.80
C LEU A 295 12.64 14.82 25.48
N GLY A 296 12.52 16.02 26.06
CA GLY A 296 13.59 16.68 26.81
C GLY A 296 14.05 15.91 28.04
N LEU A 297 13.11 15.31 28.80
CA LEU A 297 13.43 14.43 29.93
C LEU A 297 14.22 13.20 29.48
N ILE A 298 13.78 12.56 28.39
CA ILE A 298 14.46 11.38 27.82
C ILE A 298 15.87 11.77 27.34
N ALA A 299 16.00 12.86 26.59
CA ALA A 299 17.27 13.37 26.07
C ALA A 299 18.26 13.76 27.19
N ALA A 300 17.76 14.18 28.35
CA ALA A 300 18.58 14.50 29.52
C ALA A 300 18.86 13.28 30.44
N SER A 301 18.23 12.14 30.17
CA SER A 301 18.34 10.94 31.00
C SER A 301 19.53 10.05 30.61
N PRO A 302 19.93 9.10 31.50
CA PRO A 302 20.92 8.07 31.17
C PRO A 302 20.54 7.18 29.98
N TRP A 303 19.26 7.21 29.57
CA TRP A 303 18.71 6.37 28.52
C TRP A 303 18.81 7.00 27.12
N SER A 304 19.30 8.24 27.00
CA SER A 304 19.42 8.98 25.74
C SER A 304 20.25 8.26 24.66
N GLU A 305 21.15 7.35 25.04
CA GLU A 305 21.92 6.50 24.13
C GLU A 305 21.26 5.13 23.86
N THR A 306 20.25 4.77 24.65
CA THR A 306 19.53 3.48 24.60
C THR A 306 18.18 3.59 23.88
N VAL A 307 17.63 4.80 23.72
CA VAL A 307 16.35 5.02 23.03
C VAL A 307 16.52 5.91 21.80
N VAL A 308 16.23 5.34 20.64
CA VAL A 308 16.32 5.98 19.34
C VAL A 308 14.95 6.46 18.92
N LEU A 309 14.77 7.77 18.75
CA LEU A 309 13.54 8.38 18.29
C LEU A 309 13.23 7.98 16.83
N ARG A 310 11.96 7.73 16.54
CA ARG A 310 11.44 7.48 15.18
C ARG A 310 10.02 8.03 15.06
N GLY A 311 9.37 7.70 13.96
CA GLY A 311 7.95 7.99 13.77
C GLY A 311 7.65 9.47 13.54
N SER A 312 6.42 9.88 13.82
CA SER A 312 5.88 11.17 13.35
C SER A 312 6.63 12.41 13.85
N VAL A 313 7.28 12.34 15.01
CA VAL A 313 8.07 13.44 15.58
C VAL A 313 9.30 13.77 14.71
N THR A 314 10.00 12.75 14.19
CA THR A 314 11.18 13.00 13.36
C THR A 314 10.78 13.65 12.03
N LEU A 315 9.61 13.28 11.49
CA LEU A 315 9.04 13.90 10.30
C LEU A 315 8.80 15.40 10.50
N SER A 316 8.27 15.82 11.65
CA SER A 316 8.09 17.26 11.94
C SER A 316 9.42 18.03 11.96
N ALA A 317 10.51 17.42 12.40
CA ALA A 317 11.84 18.05 12.39
C ALA A 317 12.39 18.22 10.96
N TRP A 318 12.14 17.26 10.06
CA TRP A 318 12.62 17.32 8.67
C TRP A 318 11.72 18.12 7.72
N LEU A 319 10.40 18.05 7.92
CA LEU A 319 9.39 18.50 6.94
C LEU A 319 8.61 19.74 7.43
N GLY A 320 8.77 20.14 8.69
CA GLY A 320 8.06 21.28 9.28
C GLY A 320 6.54 21.16 9.12
N ASN A 321 5.91 22.21 8.59
CA ASN A 321 4.45 22.31 8.46
C ASN A 321 3.84 21.33 7.44
N ALA A 322 4.65 20.68 6.60
CA ALA A 322 4.15 19.65 5.70
C ALA A 322 3.88 18.32 6.44
N ALA A 323 4.61 18.04 7.53
CA ALA A 323 4.31 16.89 8.37
C ALA A 323 2.95 17.08 9.06
N ARG A 324 2.21 15.98 9.20
CA ARG A 324 1.04 15.94 10.08
C ARG A 324 1.47 16.12 11.54
N GLU A 325 0.54 16.55 12.39
CA GLU A 325 0.80 16.67 13.83
C GLU A 325 1.14 15.28 14.43
N PRO A 326 2.21 15.16 15.22
CA PRO A 326 2.54 13.90 15.88
C PRO A 326 1.46 13.43 16.85
N GLY A 327 1.02 12.17 16.67
CA GLY A 327 0.01 11.53 17.52
C GLY A 327 0.59 10.82 18.74
N ASP A 328 1.89 10.55 18.73
CA ASP A 328 2.58 9.70 19.70
C ASP A 328 4.10 9.98 19.65
N LEU A 329 4.83 9.41 20.60
CA LEU A 329 6.28 9.36 20.60
C LEU A 329 6.72 7.92 20.34
N ASP A 330 7.40 7.65 19.23
CA ASP A 330 7.86 6.31 18.87
C ASP A 330 9.37 6.17 19.09
N PHE A 331 9.78 5.07 19.71
CA PHE A 331 11.19 4.76 19.97
C PHE A 331 11.55 3.33 19.59
N VAL A 332 12.78 3.15 19.10
CA VAL A 332 13.46 1.85 19.07
C VAL A 332 14.44 1.79 20.23
N VAL A 333 14.43 0.71 20.98
CA VAL A 333 15.36 0.47 22.08
C VAL A 333 16.58 -0.27 21.55
N VAL A 334 17.78 0.26 21.87
CA VAL A 334 19.08 -0.30 21.47
C VAL A 334 19.95 -0.67 22.67
N PRO A 335 20.79 -1.71 22.58
CA PRO A 335 20.94 -2.62 21.44
C PRO A 335 19.72 -3.54 21.26
N ASP A 336 19.56 -4.12 20.07
CA ASP A 336 18.46 -5.04 19.73
C ASP A 336 18.47 -6.36 20.54
N THR A 337 19.50 -6.57 21.37
CA THR A 337 19.59 -7.66 22.33
C THR A 337 18.91 -7.36 23.67
N LEU A 338 18.54 -6.10 23.95
CA LEU A 338 17.90 -5.73 25.22
C LEU A 338 16.47 -6.29 25.27
N LEU A 339 16.16 -7.03 26.33
CA LEU A 339 14.83 -7.54 26.59
C LEU A 339 14.00 -6.53 27.39
N VAL A 340 12.69 -6.60 27.21
CA VAL A 340 11.75 -5.71 27.89
C VAL A 340 11.74 -5.96 29.40
N GLU A 341 11.93 -7.20 29.83
CA GLU A 341 11.99 -7.60 31.24
C GLU A 341 13.26 -7.08 31.95
N ASP A 342 14.31 -6.82 31.19
CA ASP A 342 15.59 -6.32 31.70
C ASP A 342 15.62 -4.77 31.77
N ALA A 343 14.58 -4.11 31.29
CA ALA A 343 14.52 -2.66 31.16
C ALA A 343 13.83 -2.00 32.38
N GLY A 344 14.61 -1.70 33.43
CA GLY A 344 14.20 -0.76 34.50
C GLY A 344 13.88 0.66 34.00
N PHE A 345 14.09 0.91 32.71
CA PHE A 345 13.85 2.18 32.04
C PHE A 345 12.39 2.66 32.13
N LEU A 346 11.38 1.78 32.02
CA LEU A 346 9.98 2.23 32.03
C LEU A 346 9.57 2.80 33.40
N ASP A 347 10.05 2.18 34.48
CA ASP A 347 9.86 2.67 35.85
C ASP A 347 10.63 3.97 36.09
N ASP A 348 11.88 4.05 35.62
CA ASP A 348 12.70 5.26 35.69
C ASP A 348 12.05 6.42 34.93
N LEU A 349 11.51 6.18 33.74
CA LEU A 349 10.81 7.18 32.94
C LEU A 349 9.55 7.66 33.67
N THR A 350 8.77 6.73 34.25
CA THR A 350 7.61 7.08 35.08
C THR A 350 8.01 7.97 36.26
N ALA A 351 9.11 7.64 36.94
CA ALA A 351 9.64 8.43 38.06
C ALA A 351 10.14 9.82 37.60
N LEU A 352 10.83 9.89 36.45
CA LEU A 352 11.30 11.14 35.87
C LEU A 352 10.14 12.10 35.55
N VAL A 353 9.11 11.61 34.86
CA VAL A 353 7.93 12.41 34.49
C VAL A 353 7.14 12.84 35.73
N ARG A 354 7.02 11.99 36.76
CA ARG A 354 6.37 12.38 38.02
C ARG A 354 7.14 13.45 38.79
N ARG A 355 8.48 13.42 38.73
CA ARG A 355 9.33 14.42 39.38
C ARG A 355 9.29 15.78 38.68
N ASP A 356 9.19 15.76 37.35
CA ASP A 356 9.13 16.95 36.52
C ASP A 356 8.05 16.78 35.44
N PRO A 357 6.78 17.06 35.74
CA PRO A 357 5.66 16.82 34.82
C PRO A 357 5.48 17.92 33.76
N GLY A 358 6.34 18.95 33.75
CA GLY A 358 6.28 20.05 32.80
C GLY A 358 5.00 20.90 32.96
N PRO A 359 4.29 21.28 31.87
CA PRO A 359 3.13 22.16 31.92
C PRO A 359 1.82 21.49 32.43
N GLY A 360 1.90 20.32 33.06
CA GLY A 360 0.75 19.61 33.62
C GLY A 360 1.09 18.86 34.90
N THR A 361 0.13 18.10 35.42
CA THR A 361 0.36 17.13 36.51
C THR A 361 -0.03 15.73 36.04
N VAL A 362 0.81 14.72 36.31
CA VAL A 362 0.46 13.32 36.03
C VAL A 362 -0.63 12.88 37.01
N VAL A 363 -1.77 12.41 36.50
CA VAL A 363 -2.94 12.04 37.32
C VAL A 363 -3.20 10.55 37.28
N GLY A 364 -3.13 9.90 38.45
CA GLY A 364 -3.28 8.45 38.55
C GLY A 364 -2.06 7.68 38.01
N ASP A 365 -2.31 6.45 37.58
CA ASP A 365 -1.26 5.55 37.11
C ASP A 365 -1.00 5.68 35.62
N VAL A 366 0.29 5.63 35.26
CA VAL A 366 0.75 5.51 33.87
C VAL A 366 0.37 4.12 33.40
N ALA A 367 -0.49 4.04 32.38
CA ALA A 367 -0.88 2.77 31.81
C ALA A 367 0.25 2.22 30.95
N VAL A 368 0.56 0.94 31.11
CA VAL A 368 1.52 0.22 30.27
C VAL A 368 0.78 -0.94 29.61
N GLU A 369 0.88 -1.04 28.29
CA GLU A 369 0.27 -2.12 27.50
C GLU A 369 1.34 -2.81 26.65
N GLU A 370 1.22 -4.12 26.49
CA GLU A 370 1.99 -4.83 25.48
C GLU A 370 1.46 -4.47 24.10
N ILE A 371 2.37 -4.15 23.18
CA ILE A 371 2.02 -3.86 21.80
C ILE A 371 2.88 -4.71 20.86
N TRP A 372 2.32 -5.00 19.70
CA TRP A 372 3.03 -5.62 18.58
C TRP A 372 3.15 -4.57 17.49
N ALA A 373 4.20 -3.76 17.55
CA ALA A 373 4.39 -2.67 16.58
C ALA A 373 4.40 -3.25 15.16
N TYR A 374 3.41 -2.82 14.36
CA TYR A 374 3.20 -3.29 12.98
C TYR A 374 3.18 -4.82 12.89
N GLU A 375 2.56 -5.49 13.87
CA GLU A 375 2.35 -6.95 13.95
C GLU A 375 3.64 -7.80 14.08
N ARG A 376 4.81 -7.18 14.29
CA ARG A 376 6.12 -7.87 14.17
C ARG A 376 7.00 -7.77 15.41
N ALA A 377 7.09 -6.58 15.98
CA ALA A 377 8.06 -6.29 17.02
C ALA A 377 7.39 -6.13 18.38
N SER A 378 7.93 -6.82 19.38
CA SER A 378 7.45 -6.68 20.76
C SER A 378 7.77 -5.28 21.26
N GLY A 379 6.74 -4.62 21.81
CA GLY A 379 6.87 -3.29 22.36
C GLY A 379 6.10 -3.09 23.65
N ARG A 380 6.32 -1.92 24.24
CA ARG A 380 5.56 -1.40 25.38
C ARG A 380 5.05 -0.02 25.05
N ARG A 381 3.74 0.14 25.16
CA ARG A 381 3.06 1.43 25.07
C ARG A 381 2.85 1.98 26.47
N MET A 382 3.40 3.16 26.73
CA MET A 382 3.12 3.93 27.93
C MET A 382 2.15 5.06 27.61
N VAL A 383 1.10 5.23 28.41
CA VAL A 383 0.20 6.39 28.31
C VAL A 383 0.26 7.19 29.61
N PHE A 384 0.75 8.42 29.48
CA PHE A 384 0.87 9.40 30.56
C PHE A 384 -0.38 10.28 30.61
N PRO A 385 -1.23 10.16 31.64
CA PRO A 385 -2.40 11.02 31.82
C PRO A 385 -1.98 12.34 32.48
N PHE A 386 -2.06 13.45 31.76
CA PHE A 386 -1.77 14.78 32.27
C PHE A 386 -3.03 15.59 32.49
N ARG A 387 -3.10 16.32 33.61
CA ARG A 387 -4.11 17.35 33.85
C ARG A 387 -3.45 18.73 33.89
N PRO A 388 -3.51 19.48 32.78
CA PRO A 388 -3.16 20.90 32.78
C PRO A 388 -4.23 21.73 33.50
N GLU A 389 -3.85 22.92 33.98
CA GLU A 389 -4.81 23.84 34.60
C GLU A 389 -5.82 24.36 33.56
N GLY A 390 -7.12 24.27 33.89
CA GLY A 390 -8.19 24.83 33.06
C GLY A 390 -8.48 24.09 31.74
N LEU A 391 -7.85 22.94 31.48
CA LEU A 391 -8.06 22.15 30.26
C LEU A 391 -8.53 20.73 30.58
N PRO A 392 -9.26 20.08 29.64
CA PRO A 392 -9.49 18.63 29.69
C PRO A 392 -8.19 17.84 29.80
N GLU A 393 -8.26 16.63 30.36
CA GLU A 393 -7.12 15.72 30.47
C GLU A 393 -6.47 15.47 29.10
N ILE A 394 -5.15 15.32 29.11
CA ILE A 394 -4.32 15.06 27.93
C ILE A 394 -3.60 13.74 28.15
N ALA A 395 -3.83 12.78 27.25
CA ALA A 395 -3.03 11.57 27.19
C ALA A 395 -1.84 11.77 26.24
N VAL A 396 -0.62 11.55 26.73
CA VAL A 396 0.58 11.46 25.89
C VAL A 396 1.02 10.01 25.82
N GLN A 397 1.09 9.47 24.61
CA GLN A 397 1.50 8.11 24.32
C GLN A 397 2.99 8.06 23.95
N ALA A 398 3.71 7.08 24.50
CA ALA A 398 5.08 6.75 24.11
C ALA A 398 5.21 5.24 23.88
N ASP A 399 5.61 4.85 22.68
CA ASP A 399 5.76 3.47 22.25
C ASP A 399 7.25 3.11 22.15
N PHE A 400 7.65 2.04 22.83
CA PHE A 400 9.02 1.55 22.85
C PHE A 400 9.06 0.17 22.21
N VAL A 401 9.76 0.06 21.09
CA VAL A 401 9.93 -1.20 20.36
C VAL A 401 11.28 -1.82 20.71
N PHE A 402 11.25 -3.09 21.14
CA PHE A 402 12.43 -3.85 21.51
C PHE A 402 12.80 -4.83 20.40
N ARG A 403 14.10 -5.16 20.31
CA ARG A 403 14.63 -6.15 19.37
C ARG A 403 14.36 -5.87 17.90
N GLU A 404 14.01 -4.62 17.57
CA GLU A 404 13.95 -4.13 16.21
C GLU A 404 15.38 -3.76 15.77
N PRO A 405 15.96 -4.46 14.79
CA PRO A 405 17.29 -4.14 14.33
C PRO A 405 17.31 -2.82 13.56
N LEU A 406 18.39 -2.06 13.77
CA LEU A 406 18.67 -0.81 13.07
C LEU A 406 19.77 -1.07 12.03
N PRO A 407 19.42 -1.36 10.76
CA PRO A 407 20.42 -1.65 9.72
C PRO A 407 21.24 -0.42 9.34
N VAL A 408 20.77 0.78 9.71
CA VAL A 408 21.50 2.04 9.61
C VAL A 408 21.68 2.58 11.03
N PRO A 409 22.90 2.96 11.45
CA PRO A 409 23.12 3.56 12.75
C PRO A 409 22.24 4.82 12.97
N PRO A 410 21.75 5.05 14.19
CA PRO A 410 21.00 6.27 14.48
C PRO A 410 21.92 7.50 14.43
N GLU A 411 21.33 8.65 14.11
CA GLU A 411 22.03 9.93 14.01
C GLU A 411 21.44 10.95 15.00
N PRO A 412 22.25 11.86 15.56
CA PRO A 412 21.73 12.97 16.36
C PRO A 412 20.78 13.86 15.53
N LEU A 413 19.58 14.09 16.03
CA LEU A 413 18.56 14.94 15.43
C LEU A 413 18.14 16.04 16.41
N GLU A 414 18.20 17.28 15.94
CA GLU A 414 17.69 18.45 16.66
C GLU A 414 16.16 18.49 16.53
N ILE A 415 15.45 18.44 17.65
CA ILE A 415 13.98 18.52 17.68
C ILE A 415 13.58 19.95 18.10
N PRO A 416 12.78 20.68 17.29
CA PRO A 416 12.37 22.04 17.62
C PRO A 416 11.67 22.16 18.99
N GLY A 417 12.35 22.81 19.95
CA GLY A 417 11.86 23.00 21.32
C GLY A 417 12.29 21.91 22.30
N VAL A 418 13.29 21.10 21.96
CA VAL A 418 14.01 20.20 22.86
C VAL A 418 15.46 20.69 22.95
N ASP A 419 15.98 20.86 24.16
CA ASP A 419 17.27 21.54 24.38
C ASP A 419 18.51 20.70 23.99
N ARG A 420 18.34 19.40 23.80
CA ARG A 420 19.43 18.47 23.47
C ARG A 420 19.05 17.63 22.25
N PRO A 421 20.00 17.35 21.34
CA PRO A 421 19.76 16.43 20.25
C PRO A 421 19.45 15.04 20.80
N MET A 422 18.59 14.32 20.10
CA MET A 422 18.26 12.93 20.40
C MET A 422 18.83 12.03 19.32
N LEU A 423 19.25 10.81 19.68
CA LEU A 423 19.49 9.80 18.65
C LEU A 423 18.17 9.48 17.96
N ALA A 424 18.16 9.53 16.63
CA ALA A 424 16.99 9.25 15.82
C ALA A 424 17.31 8.32 14.66
N ALA A 425 16.31 7.54 14.23
CA ALA A 425 16.39 6.81 12.97
C ALA A 425 16.54 7.82 11.82
N THR A 426 17.39 7.51 10.84
CA THR A 426 17.61 8.38 9.69
C THR A 426 16.35 8.48 8.82
N ALA A 427 16.23 9.57 8.05
CA ALA A 427 15.11 9.74 7.13
C ALA A 427 15.02 8.59 6.09
N PRO A 428 16.13 8.10 5.48
CA PRO A 428 16.09 6.94 4.59
C PRO A 428 15.58 5.66 5.27
N LEU A 429 15.98 5.40 6.52
CA LEU A 429 15.49 4.23 7.26
C LEU A 429 14.01 4.38 7.61
N SER A 430 13.58 5.58 7.99
CA SER A 430 12.16 5.89 8.22
C SER A 430 11.32 5.65 6.97
N LEU A 431 11.81 6.04 5.78
CA LEU A 431 11.14 5.74 4.52
C LEU A 431 11.08 4.23 4.26
N ALA A 432 12.19 3.51 4.40
CA ALA A 432 12.23 2.06 4.18
C ALA A 432 11.24 1.31 5.08
N TRP A 433 11.10 1.73 6.34
CA TRP A 433 10.10 1.17 7.25
C TRP A 433 8.66 1.49 6.85
N LYS A 434 8.37 2.71 6.37
CA LYS A 434 7.02 3.03 5.87
C LYS A 434 6.66 2.16 4.67
N LEU A 435 7.61 1.91 3.76
CA LEU A 435 7.41 1.00 2.62
C LEU A 435 7.19 -0.45 3.08
N LEU A 436 7.94 -0.91 4.09
CA LEU A 436 7.72 -2.22 4.71
C LEU A 436 6.28 -2.36 5.21
N TRP A 437 5.79 -1.41 6.02
CA TRP A 437 4.46 -1.51 6.61
C TRP A 437 3.36 -1.49 5.56
N LEU A 438 3.48 -0.61 4.56
CA LEU A 438 2.50 -0.54 3.47
C LEU A 438 2.48 -1.78 2.58
N GLU A 439 3.62 -2.45 2.40
CA GLU A 439 3.73 -3.67 1.60
C GLU A 439 3.25 -4.93 2.36
N THR A 440 3.46 -4.99 3.67
CA THR A 440 3.40 -6.26 4.41
C THR A 440 2.40 -6.31 5.56
N ASP A 441 1.84 -5.18 6.01
CA ASP A 441 0.82 -5.19 7.07
C ASP A 441 -0.53 -5.67 6.52
N MET A 442 -1.31 -6.35 7.38
CA MET A 442 -2.68 -6.74 7.03
C MET A 442 -3.62 -5.53 6.89
N HIS A 443 -3.29 -4.43 7.58
CA HIS A 443 -4.08 -3.19 7.60
C HIS A 443 -3.22 -1.95 7.30
N PRO A 444 -2.74 -1.75 6.05
CA PRO A 444 -1.94 -0.59 5.67
C PRO A 444 -2.68 0.74 5.91
N GLN A 445 -2.08 1.66 6.68
CA GLN A 445 -2.76 2.89 7.10
C GLN A 445 -2.45 4.09 6.18
N GLY A 446 -3.45 4.94 5.92
CA GLY A 446 -3.30 6.13 5.07
C GLY A 446 -2.25 7.14 5.58
N LYS A 447 -2.06 7.23 6.91
CA LYS A 447 -0.98 8.06 7.50
C LYS A 447 0.41 7.60 7.07
N ASP A 448 0.61 6.30 6.87
CA ASP A 448 1.91 5.76 6.48
C ASP A 448 2.20 6.04 5.01
N LEU A 449 1.17 6.01 4.15
CA LEU A 449 1.27 6.47 2.76
C LEU A 449 1.60 7.96 2.68
N TYR A 450 0.91 8.79 3.45
CA TYR A 450 1.18 10.23 3.52
C TYR A 450 2.63 10.50 3.96
N ASP A 451 3.05 9.88 5.06
CA ASP A 451 4.41 10.00 5.60
C ASP A 451 5.46 9.50 4.59
N ALA A 452 5.23 8.36 3.92
CA ALA A 452 6.12 7.80 2.90
C ALA A 452 6.32 8.73 1.70
N VAL A 453 5.25 9.36 1.21
CA VAL A 453 5.34 10.33 0.11
C VAL A 453 6.23 11.50 0.48
N LEU A 454 5.98 12.12 1.63
CA LEU A 454 6.78 13.28 2.05
C LEU A 454 8.24 12.91 2.30
N LEU A 455 8.50 11.72 2.86
CA LEU A 455 9.85 11.21 3.05
C LEU A 455 10.55 10.94 1.70
N ALA A 456 9.88 10.32 0.73
CA ALA A 456 10.45 10.04 -0.59
C ALA A 456 10.76 11.32 -1.40
N GLU A 457 10.03 12.41 -1.15
CA GLU A 457 10.34 13.72 -1.72
C GLU A 457 11.46 14.47 -0.99
N HIS A 458 11.67 14.16 0.29
CA HIS A 458 12.69 14.78 1.12
C HIS A 458 14.05 14.07 1.06
N THR A 459 14.05 12.75 0.96
CA THR A 459 15.24 11.91 1.02
C THR A 459 15.16 10.73 0.07
N THR A 460 16.28 10.04 -0.13
CA THR A 460 16.35 8.82 -0.93
C THR A 460 16.70 7.63 -0.06
N ALA A 461 15.80 6.64 -0.01
CA ALA A 461 16.12 5.30 0.45
C ALA A 461 16.53 4.46 -0.77
N GLY A 462 17.83 4.16 -0.89
CA GLY A 462 18.35 3.36 -1.99
C GLY A 462 17.73 1.95 -2.03
N PRO A 463 17.70 1.30 -3.22
CA PRO A 463 17.05 0.01 -3.41
C PRO A 463 17.58 -1.07 -2.45
N ASP A 464 18.88 -1.07 -2.16
CA ASP A 464 19.50 -2.06 -1.26
C ASP A 464 18.99 -1.93 0.18
N LEU A 465 18.81 -0.70 0.68
CA LEU A 465 18.26 -0.46 2.02
C LEU A 465 16.80 -0.91 2.07
N VAL A 466 15.98 -0.50 1.10
CA VAL A 466 14.55 -0.84 1.05
C VAL A 466 14.37 -2.36 0.96
N ARG A 467 15.08 -3.01 0.04
CA ARG A 467 15.01 -4.47 -0.14
C ARG A 467 15.57 -5.22 1.06
N GLY A 468 16.63 -4.72 1.69
CA GLY A 468 17.19 -5.31 2.91
C GLY A 468 16.21 -5.29 4.09
N VAL A 469 15.46 -4.20 4.25
CA VAL A 469 14.40 -4.09 5.26
C VAL A 469 13.23 -5.02 4.91
N LEU A 470 12.76 -5.02 3.66
CA LEU A 470 11.67 -5.89 3.18
C LEU A 470 11.98 -7.38 3.25
N ALA A 471 13.23 -7.79 3.00
CA ALA A 471 13.66 -9.19 2.96
C ALA A 471 13.42 -9.93 4.28
N ARG A 472 13.28 -9.21 5.40
CA ARG A 472 12.95 -9.81 6.70
C ARG A 472 11.58 -10.48 6.71
N GLU A 473 10.62 -9.90 6.00
CA GLU A 473 9.24 -10.37 5.92
C GLU A 473 8.98 -11.13 4.62
N LEU A 474 9.52 -10.64 3.50
CA LEU A 474 9.25 -11.18 2.17
C LEU A 474 10.27 -12.24 1.71
N GLY A 475 11.37 -12.43 2.45
CA GLY A 475 12.48 -13.27 2.03
C GLY A 475 13.02 -12.85 0.66
N ASP A 476 13.28 -13.85 -0.20
CA ASP A 476 13.80 -13.63 -1.55
C ASP A 476 12.87 -12.80 -2.44
N SER A 477 11.57 -12.75 -2.12
CA SER A 477 10.59 -11.97 -2.90
C SER A 477 10.80 -10.46 -2.78
N ALA A 478 11.53 -10.00 -1.76
CA ALA A 478 11.90 -8.58 -1.63
C ALA A 478 12.73 -8.07 -2.81
N ALA A 479 13.47 -8.94 -3.51
CA ALA A 479 14.24 -8.57 -4.68
C ALA A 479 13.36 -8.04 -5.83
N ASP A 480 12.10 -8.47 -5.88
CA ASP A 480 11.12 -8.05 -6.90
C ASP A 480 10.49 -6.68 -6.58
N PHE A 481 10.73 -6.11 -5.40
CA PHE A 481 10.18 -4.81 -5.05
C PHE A 481 10.77 -3.69 -5.92
N THR A 482 9.88 -2.88 -6.50
CA THR A 482 10.20 -1.73 -7.35
C THR A 482 9.34 -0.53 -6.97
N PRO A 483 9.67 0.69 -7.42
CA PRO A 483 8.83 1.86 -7.23
C PRO A 483 7.40 1.67 -7.78
N ARG A 484 7.21 0.80 -8.78
CA ARG A 484 5.89 0.49 -9.34
C ARG A 484 5.05 -0.41 -8.43
N SER A 485 5.66 -1.20 -7.56
CA SER A 485 4.97 -2.11 -6.63
C SER A 485 3.93 -1.35 -5.79
N VAL A 486 4.24 -0.11 -5.40
CA VAL A 486 3.37 0.72 -4.55
C VAL A 486 2.02 1.05 -5.20
N LEU A 487 1.92 1.04 -6.54
CA LEU A 487 0.67 1.37 -7.24
C LEU A 487 -0.46 0.35 -6.98
N GLN A 488 -0.10 -0.82 -6.44
CA GLN A 488 -1.01 -1.93 -6.18
C GLN A 488 -1.63 -1.91 -4.78
N TRP A 489 -1.11 -1.07 -3.88
CA TRP A 489 -1.50 -1.11 -2.47
C TRP A 489 -2.96 -0.68 -2.25
N ASP A 490 -3.64 -1.45 -1.41
CA ASP A 490 -4.95 -1.12 -0.88
C ASP A 490 -4.78 -0.52 0.51
N VAL A 491 -4.60 0.80 0.54
CA VAL A 491 -4.38 1.57 1.77
C VAL A 491 -5.69 2.15 2.27
N ASP A 492 -5.89 2.12 3.59
CA ASP A 492 -7.02 2.75 4.27
C ASP A 492 -6.89 4.29 4.24
N TRP A 493 -7.26 4.87 3.11
CA TRP A 493 -7.22 6.31 2.86
C TRP A 493 -8.40 7.05 3.48
N ALA A 494 -9.58 6.40 3.55
CA ALA A 494 -10.80 7.03 4.02
C ALA A 494 -10.68 7.43 5.50
N ASN A 495 -10.23 6.52 6.37
CA ASN A 495 -10.03 6.85 7.79
C ASN A 495 -8.95 7.92 7.99
N PHE A 496 -7.93 7.98 7.13
CA PHE A 496 -6.91 9.03 7.20
C PHE A 496 -7.47 10.42 6.86
N VAL A 497 -8.28 10.53 5.80
CA VAL A 497 -8.90 11.82 5.43
C VAL A 497 -9.94 12.29 6.45
N GLU A 498 -10.64 11.37 7.14
CA GLU A 498 -11.51 11.73 8.27
C GLU A 498 -10.74 12.43 9.39
N GLU A 499 -9.52 11.97 9.70
CA GLU A 499 -8.66 12.57 10.74
C GLU A 499 -7.94 13.83 10.23
N TYR A 500 -7.60 13.90 8.93
CA TYR A 500 -6.86 15.00 8.31
C TYR A 500 -7.56 15.57 7.06
N PRO A 501 -8.74 16.22 7.20
CA PRO A 501 -9.56 16.67 6.05
C PRO A 501 -8.92 17.77 5.21
N ALA A 502 -7.85 18.41 5.69
CA ALA A 502 -7.09 19.39 4.92
C ALA A 502 -6.24 18.74 3.81
N VAL A 503 -5.91 17.46 3.92
CA VAL A 503 -5.14 16.73 2.92
C VAL A 503 -6.00 16.54 1.66
N GLN A 504 -5.50 17.03 0.53
CA GLN A 504 -6.19 16.95 -0.75
C GLN A 504 -5.78 15.70 -1.54
N GLY A 505 -6.63 15.29 -2.48
CA GLY A 505 -6.40 14.15 -3.37
C GLY A 505 -6.95 12.83 -2.84
N ASP A 506 -6.92 11.81 -3.70
CA ASP A 506 -7.36 10.46 -3.39
C ASP A 506 -6.19 9.48 -3.23
N ARG A 507 -6.47 8.28 -2.74
CA ARG A 507 -5.49 7.20 -2.59
C ARG A 507 -4.62 7.01 -3.84
N ARG A 508 -5.23 6.98 -5.04
CA ARG A 508 -4.53 6.73 -6.31
C ARG A 508 -3.52 7.82 -6.61
N SER A 509 -3.88 9.09 -6.38
CA SER A 509 -3.00 10.23 -6.58
C SER A 509 -1.77 10.18 -5.64
N TRP A 510 -1.95 9.76 -4.38
CA TRP A 510 -0.85 9.62 -3.42
C TRP A 510 0.06 8.43 -3.72
N LEU A 511 -0.48 7.26 -4.12
CA LEU A 511 0.32 6.12 -4.56
C LEU A 511 1.16 6.46 -5.80
N ARG A 512 0.58 7.19 -6.77
CA ARG A 512 1.31 7.67 -7.96
C ARG A 512 2.45 8.60 -7.59
N ARG A 513 2.19 9.55 -6.68
CA ARG A 513 3.19 10.50 -6.19
C ARG A 513 4.35 9.77 -5.50
N LEU A 514 4.06 8.76 -4.66
CA LEU A 514 5.07 7.92 -4.05
C LEU A 514 5.91 7.18 -5.10
N ALA A 515 5.26 6.51 -6.05
CA ALA A 515 5.92 5.72 -7.07
C ALA A 515 6.91 6.56 -7.90
N VAL A 516 6.50 7.78 -8.26
CA VAL A 516 7.33 8.74 -9.00
C VAL A 516 8.52 9.22 -8.15
N ALA A 517 8.29 9.60 -6.88
CA ALA A 517 9.37 10.04 -5.99
C ALA A 517 10.42 8.95 -5.77
N LEU A 518 9.98 7.69 -5.58
CA LEU A 518 10.87 6.54 -5.45
C LEU A 518 11.65 6.26 -6.74
N ASP A 519 11.01 6.31 -7.91
CA ASP A 519 11.67 6.08 -9.22
C ASP A 519 12.78 7.11 -9.47
N HIS A 520 12.52 8.39 -9.20
CA HIS A 520 13.54 9.44 -9.28
C HIS A 520 14.71 9.20 -8.33
N GLY A 521 14.43 8.86 -7.07
CA GLY A 521 15.46 8.54 -6.08
C GLY A 521 16.32 7.33 -6.48
N TRP A 522 15.71 6.30 -7.06
CA TRP A 522 16.42 5.07 -7.44
C TRP A 522 17.23 5.20 -8.73
N ARG A 523 16.81 6.06 -9.66
CA ARG A 523 17.54 6.34 -10.90
C ARG A 523 18.73 7.29 -10.71
N GLY A 524 18.85 7.92 -9.55
CA GLY A 524 19.89 8.92 -9.30
C GLY A 524 19.59 10.29 -9.92
N ASP A 525 18.36 10.51 -10.38
CA ASP A 525 17.87 11.80 -10.86
C ASP A 525 17.53 12.70 -9.66
N ALA A 526 18.52 12.95 -8.79
CA ALA A 526 18.42 13.93 -7.71
C ALA A 526 18.51 15.36 -8.30
N GLY A 527 17.57 15.70 -9.17
CA GLY A 527 17.27 17.08 -9.53
C GLY A 527 16.68 17.74 -8.30
N HIS A 528 17.39 18.74 -7.78
CA HIS A 528 16.99 19.67 -6.73
C HIS A 528 15.51 20.08 -6.86
N LEU A 529 14.58 19.38 -6.19
CA LEU A 529 13.22 19.85 -5.99
C LEU A 529 13.22 20.89 -4.85
N THR A 530 13.90 22.02 -5.08
CA THR A 530 13.71 23.20 -4.23
C THR A 530 12.34 23.79 -4.51
N GLY A 531 11.56 23.94 -3.44
CA GLY A 531 10.18 24.38 -3.47
C GLY A 531 9.95 25.66 -4.27
N HIS A 532 9.10 25.55 -5.28
CA HIS A 532 8.31 26.67 -5.78
C HIS A 532 6.86 26.23 -5.83
N GLY A 533 6.13 26.56 -4.77
CA GLY A 533 4.70 26.28 -4.69
C GLY A 533 3.98 26.83 -3.47
N LEU A 534 4.57 27.75 -2.68
CA LEU A 534 3.88 28.39 -1.56
C LEU A 534 4.37 29.85 -1.38
N SER A 535 3.96 30.76 -2.25
CA SER A 535 3.90 32.19 -1.91
C SER A 535 2.88 32.90 -2.79
N GLY A 536 1.70 33.16 -2.25
CA GLY A 536 0.60 33.79 -2.98
C GLY A 536 -0.42 34.50 -2.09
N VAL A 537 0.02 35.14 -1.00
CA VAL A 537 -0.78 36.17 -0.33
C VAL A 537 0.15 37.34 -0.03
N ARG A 538 0.16 38.33 -0.93
CA ARG A 538 0.67 39.67 -0.64
C ARG A 538 -0.50 40.50 -0.15
N GLU A 539 -0.37 40.97 1.09
CA GLU A 539 -1.11 42.10 1.64
C GLU A 539 -1.07 43.29 0.68
N THR A 540 -2.23 43.75 0.26
CA THR A 540 -2.39 45.11 -0.28
C THR A 540 -2.64 46.05 0.89
N ALA A 541 -1.58 46.68 1.39
CA ALA A 541 -1.66 47.92 2.14
C ALA A 541 -1.35 49.09 1.19
N GLY A 542 -2.25 50.07 1.10
CA GLY A 542 -1.97 51.31 0.39
C GLY A 542 -3.19 52.17 0.07
N ARG A 543 -3.79 52.80 1.09
CA ARG A 543 -3.91 54.26 1.22
C ARG A 543 -4.52 54.65 2.56
#